data_AF-A0A7V6HGI5-F1
#
_entry.id   AF-A0A7V6HGI5-F1
#
_cell.length_a   1.000
_cell.length_b   1.000
_cell.length_c   1.000
_cell.angle_alpha   90.00
_cell.angle_beta   90.00
_cell.angle_gamma   90.00
#
_symmetry.space_group_name_H-M   'P 1'
#
loop_
_entity.id
_entity.type
_entity.pdbx_description
1 polymer ?
#
loop_
_entity_poly.entity_id
_entity_poly.type
_entity_poly.pdbx_seq_one_letter_code
_entity_poly.pdbx_strand_id
1 'polypeptide(L)'
;TWRHTGNQADANDFSHNGEMFINGVAGYSFDGQPLHILTAVSTSTRDFQAALGDYWFSSQYARYFAGYVGEVLVYNRVLTVEERQAVEAYLTDKWFGGAGTSIEQPVAIGQAGRLAVNFNAVFSALSGDGRLHAENNSVVTLTDYTAFAGTASGQGVVALQATDGADAYIMSKGINTVIRNDGALPMSVVVTNTGAETFIGSLQNGVSALGLTQTGTGNTYYTGTDSTYTGATRIEAGTATVASGVLTKFVRFKPSATRPEGDYVNTGYQLSEFRLTLGGADVPYPVGTLATSYGKTASSKEPPGDAIDGSVDTKFYHGSASPLYPLVLEFPTPVFFNGYAWYTANDADGRDAITWTVETSADGTTWTVVDSQDYSADTSLITTARKTLVGQWSVQGMQSAMNVFSDLSPTTVAAPGKLAVSGTSETVGSLSGDGAIELLANGTFGIHTTDDAIFSGSFSGAGTVVKSGTAVQTLSGTLAVDGTLIVEAGVLDLDGAVLDGITNIVICAGAELTGTATVSGDLTVTFETGGCYSASLAVAGALTVEGAVTLTVPQGVVYPYYGTLFTFASADAATRQALLNATKPSSAPVGYAALVRVTDTYAKLTIAPVGSVMTLR
;
A
#
# COMPACT_ATOMS: atom_id res chain seq x y z
N THR A 1 7.36 23.80 16.01
CA THR A 1 8.07 25.08 16.24
C THR A 1 9.16 24.87 17.28
N TRP A 2 10.41 25.20 16.98
CA TRP A 2 11.40 25.23 18.05
C TRP A 2 11.26 26.57 18.78
N ARG A 3 11.31 26.54 20.10
CA ARG A 3 11.26 27.75 20.93
C ARG A 3 12.54 27.86 21.72
N HIS A 4 13.31 28.90 21.44
CA HIS A 4 14.32 29.43 22.35
C HIS A 4 13.96 30.89 22.63
N THR A 5 14.10 31.38 23.85
CA THR A 5 13.60 32.70 24.26
C THR A 5 14.61 33.83 24.04
N GLY A 6 15.67 33.59 23.27
CA GLY A 6 16.76 34.57 23.07
C GLY A 6 17.38 35.00 24.39
N ASN A 7 17.54 36.32 24.62
CA ASN A 7 18.02 36.90 25.89
C ASN A 7 17.05 36.71 27.08
N GLN A 8 15.89 36.06 26.87
CA GLN A 8 14.99 35.61 27.95
C GLN A 8 15.12 34.11 28.24
N ALA A 9 16.17 33.46 27.72
CA ALA A 9 16.56 32.11 28.13
C ALA A 9 16.98 32.11 29.59
N ASP A 10 16.63 31.06 30.33
CA ASP A 10 17.19 30.92 31.68
C ASP A 10 18.67 30.49 31.59
N ALA A 11 19.41 30.61 32.70
CA ALA A 11 20.85 30.31 32.68
C ALA A 11 21.17 28.82 32.43
N ASN A 12 20.16 27.94 32.34
CA ASN A 12 20.33 26.51 32.13
C ASN A 12 20.36 26.14 30.63
N ASP A 13 19.95 27.04 29.74
CA ASP A 13 20.00 26.82 28.29
C ASP A 13 21.44 26.94 27.74
N PHE A 14 21.80 26.05 26.80
CA PHE A 14 23.16 25.99 26.25
C PHE A 14 23.58 27.30 25.57
N SER A 15 22.69 27.90 24.78
CA SER A 15 22.89 29.18 24.08
C SER A 15 22.49 30.41 24.91
N HIS A 16 22.37 30.31 26.24
CA HIS A 16 22.09 31.48 27.08
C HIS A 16 23.17 32.56 26.91
N ASN A 17 22.77 33.77 26.49
CA ASN A 17 23.64 34.87 26.04
C ASN A 17 24.57 34.53 24.87
N GLY A 18 24.26 33.48 24.13
CA GLY A 18 24.99 33.01 22.97
C GLY A 18 24.26 33.30 21.65
N GLU A 19 24.68 32.63 20.59
CA GLU A 19 24.09 32.78 19.26
C GLU A 19 23.34 31.51 18.84
N MET A 20 22.31 31.68 18.03
CA MET A 20 21.56 30.58 17.45
C MET A 20 21.29 30.89 15.99
N PHE A 21 21.56 29.91 15.13
CA PHE A 21 21.33 29.99 13.70
C PHE A 21 20.44 28.83 13.28
N ILE A 22 19.50 29.14 12.39
CA ILE A 22 18.65 28.14 11.74
C ILE A 22 18.85 28.33 10.26
N ASN A 23 19.32 27.27 9.58
CA ASN A 23 19.66 27.33 8.16
C ASN A 23 20.58 28.52 7.83
N GLY A 24 21.54 28.81 8.71
CA GLY A 24 22.50 29.92 8.56
C GLY A 24 21.95 31.32 8.92
N VAL A 25 20.66 31.48 9.22
CA VAL A 25 20.04 32.75 9.61
C VAL A 25 19.96 32.87 11.13
N ALA A 26 20.43 33.99 11.68
CA ALA A 26 20.34 34.25 13.12
C ALA A 26 18.88 34.46 13.55
N GLY A 27 18.40 33.72 14.56
CA GLY A 27 17.02 33.81 15.02
C GLY A 27 16.66 32.86 16.16
N TYR A 28 15.53 33.14 16.83
CA TYR A 28 15.11 32.44 18.05
C TYR A 28 13.69 31.83 17.98
N SER A 29 12.96 32.03 16.89
CA SER A 29 11.60 31.50 16.67
C SER A 29 11.37 31.29 15.17
N PHE A 30 10.62 30.24 14.80
CA PHE A 30 10.32 29.96 13.40
C PHE A 30 9.06 29.11 13.19
N ASP A 31 8.47 29.27 12.01
CA ASP A 31 7.35 28.49 11.49
C ASP A 31 7.78 27.07 11.11
N GLY A 32 6.88 26.10 11.25
CA GLY A 32 7.18 24.70 10.97
C GLY A 32 7.43 24.46 9.47
N GLN A 33 8.69 24.16 9.12
CA GLN A 33 9.09 23.60 7.83
C GLN A 33 9.71 22.20 8.06
N PRO A 34 9.78 21.31 7.06
CA PRO A 34 9.98 19.89 7.32
C PRO A 34 11.38 19.49 7.81
N LEU A 35 12.45 20.26 7.51
CA LEU A 35 13.83 19.97 7.97
C LEU A 35 14.62 21.26 8.24
N HIS A 36 15.49 21.24 9.26
CA HIS A 36 16.31 22.39 9.66
C HIS A 36 17.73 21.98 10.08
N ILE A 37 18.72 22.81 9.74
CA ILE A 37 20.02 22.81 10.42
C ILE A 37 19.92 23.78 11.58
N LEU A 38 20.21 23.28 12.77
CA LEU A 38 20.28 24.08 13.97
C LEU A 38 21.70 24.19 14.47
N THR A 39 22.15 25.42 14.66
CA THR A 39 23.43 25.73 15.30
C THR A 39 23.18 26.56 16.54
N ALA A 40 23.78 26.16 17.66
CA ALA A 40 23.78 26.91 18.91
C ALA A 40 25.22 27.13 19.35
N VAL A 41 25.54 28.36 19.75
CA VAL A 41 26.87 28.77 20.22
C VAL A 41 26.72 29.30 21.64
N SER A 42 27.54 28.82 22.57
CA SER A 42 27.58 29.34 23.94
C SER A 42 28.69 30.39 24.08
N THR A 43 28.47 31.43 24.89
CA THR A 43 29.48 32.45 25.20
C THR A 43 30.44 32.07 26.34
N SER A 44 30.21 30.93 26.99
CA SER A 44 31.08 30.38 28.01
C SER A 44 31.23 28.87 27.84
N THR A 45 32.36 28.30 28.24
CA THR A 45 32.49 26.85 28.38
C THR A 45 31.48 26.35 29.42
N ARG A 46 30.74 25.29 29.08
CA ARG A 46 29.77 24.66 29.98
C ARG A 46 30.05 23.17 30.08
N ASP A 47 30.00 22.64 31.29
CA ASP A 47 29.88 21.21 31.52
C ASP A 47 28.40 20.86 31.35
N PHE A 48 28.04 20.22 30.24
CA PHE A 48 26.68 19.79 29.99
C PHE A 48 26.64 18.32 29.61
N GLN A 49 25.60 17.64 30.09
CA GLN A 49 25.24 16.31 29.64
C GLN A 49 24.21 16.47 28.53
N ALA A 50 24.52 16.03 27.31
CA ALA A 50 23.58 16.09 26.20
C ALA A 50 22.40 15.14 26.43
N ALA A 51 21.18 15.65 26.29
CA ALA A 51 19.95 14.87 26.31
C ALA A 51 19.04 15.36 25.19
N LEU A 52 18.42 14.43 24.45
CA LEU A 52 17.40 14.71 23.45
C LEU A 52 16.07 14.16 23.97
N GLY A 53 15.08 15.03 24.16
CA GLY A 53 13.73 14.61 24.56
C GLY A 53 13.61 14.03 25.98
N ASP A 54 14.51 14.38 26.89
CA ASP A 54 14.42 14.07 28.32
C ASP A 54 14.94 15.26 29.16
N TYR A 55 14.29 15.52 30.30
CA TYR A 55 14.70 16.50 31.30
C TYR A 55 15.13 15.76 32.59
N TRP A 56 16.13 14.88 32.44
CA TRP A 56 16.77 14.13 33.52
C TRP A 56 15.77 13.45 34.48
N PHE A 57 14.77 12.75 33.93
CA PHE A 57 13.75 12.01 34.70
C PHE A 57 12.89 12.87 35.64
N SER A 58 12.80 14.18 35.42
CA SER A 58 11.89 15.04 36.19
C SER A 58 10.43 14.69 35.91
N SER A 59 9.72 14.19 36.92
CA SER A 59 8.27 13.96 36.84
C SER A 59 7.45 15.26 36.72
N GLN A 60 8.04 16.40 37.06
CA GLN A 60 7.39 17.72 37.01
C GLN A 60 7.55 18.41 35.65
N TYR A 61 8.63 18.14 34.92
CA TYR A 61 8.98 18.85 33.68
C TYR A 61 9.28 17.91 32.52
N ALA A 62 8.58 16.77 32.42
CA ALA A 62 8.73 15.82 31.33
C ALA A 62 8.51 16.51 29.96
N ARG A 63 9.58 16.60 29.17
CA ARG A 63 9.56 17.11 27.79
C ARG A 63 9.98 15.98 26.88
N TYR A 64 9.23 15.73 25.81
CA TYR A 64 9.60 14.76 24.78
C TYR A 64 9.96 15.51 23.49
N PHE A 65 10.97 15.02 22.78
CA PHE A 65 11.25 15.45 21.43
C PHE A 65 10.35 14.65 20.48
N ALA A 66 9.52 15.35 19.70
CA ALA A 66 8.70 14.76 18.64
C ALA A 66 9.30 15.17 17.28
N GLY A 67 10.02 14.24 16.65
CA GLY A 67 10.67 14.45 15.35
C GLY A 67 11.80 13.45 15.10
N TYR A 68 12.50 13.62 13.98
CA TYR A 68 13.72 12.88 13.64
C TYR A 68 14.94 13.78 13.81
N VAL A 69 16.05 13.24 14.30
CA VAL A 69 17.37 13.90 14.32
C VAL A 69 18.33 13.09 13.47
N GLY A 70 18.87 13.69 12.41
CA GLY A 70 19.82 13.02 11.51
C GLY A 70 21.24 12.91 12.09
N GLU A 71 21.79 14.03 12.56
CA GLU A 71 23.16 14.10 13.10
C GLU A 71 23.29 15.24 14.10
N VAL A 72 24.07 15.03 15.16
CA VAL A 72 24.42 16.07 16.16
C VAL A 72 25.94 16.10 16.30
N LEU A 73 26.53 17.28 16.05
CA LEU A 73 27.96 17.52 16.20
C LEU A 73 28.18 18.49 17.37
N VAL A 74 29.03 18.10 18.32
CA VAL A 74 29.34 18.89 19.52
C VAL A 74 30.84 19.14 19.60
N TYR A 75 31.22 20.40 19.83
CA TYR A 75 32.61 20.83 19.90
C TYR A 75 32.96 21.33 21.30
N ASN A 76 34.17 21.03 21.77
CA ASN A 76 34.70 21.47 23.07
C ASN A 76 35.33 22.88 23.02
N ARG A 77 35.14 23.59 21.91
CA ARG A 77 35.57 24.97 21.69
C ARG A 77 34.53 25.68 20.83
N VAL A 78 34.54 27.01 20.89
CA VAL A 78 33.77 27.84 19.94
C VAL A 78 34.44 27.71 18.56
N LEU A 79 33.64 27.38 17.55
CA LEU A 79 34.06 27.42 16.15
C LEU A 79 34.13 28.88 15.68
N THR A 80 35.06 29.21 14.78
CA THR A 80 34.98 30.50 14.08
C THR A 80 33.73 30.55 13.19
N VAL A 81 33.38 31.74 12.71
CA VAL A 81 32.24 31.91 11.81
C VAL A 81 32.40 31.05 10.55
N GLU A 82 33.61 31.01 9.99
CA GLU A 82 33.94 30.23 8.78
C GLU A 82 33.88 28.73 9.05
N GLU A 83 34.41 28.26 10.17
CA GLU A 83 34.34 26.86 10.57
C GLU A 83 32.91 26.40 10.80
N ARG A 84 32.10 27.23 11.47
CA ARG A 84 30.66 26.99 11.66
C ARG A 84 29.94 26.89 10.32
N GLN A 85 30.14 27.86 9.42
CA GLN A 85 29.52 27.86 8.10
C GLN A 85 29.96 26.65 7.25
N ALA A 86 31.21 26.19 7.38
CA ALA A 86 31.68 24.98 6.70
C ALA A 86 30.99 23.71 7.23
N VAL A 87 30.78 23.60 8.54
CA VAL A 87 30.02 22.50 9.15
C VAL A 87 28.55 22.55 8.74
N GLU A 88 27.94 23.74 8.73
CA GLU A 88 26.57 23.94 8.24
C GLU A 88 26.45 23.56 6.76
N ALA A 89 27.41 23.96 5.92
CA ALA A 89 27.44 23.58 4.51
C ALA A 89 27.61 22.07 4.32
N TYR A 90 28.48 21.41 5.11
CA TYR A 90 28.63 19.95 5.09
C TYR A 90 27.34 19.24 5.51
N LEU A 91 26.69 19.69 6.60
CA LEU A 91 25.42 19.12 7.02
C LEU A 91 24.31 19.42 6.00
N THR A 92 24.34 20.58 5.35
CA THR A 92 23.45 20.95 4.23
C THR A 92 23.64 19.99 3.08
N ASP A 93 24.88 19.75 2.66
CA ASP A 93 25.17 18.86 1.54
C ASP A 93 24.79 17.41 1.86
N LYS A 94 25.11 16.96 3.08
CA LYS A 94 24.87 15.58 3.53
C LYS A 94 23.39 15.26 3.77
N TRP A 95 22.64 16.18 4.39
CA TRP A 95 21.27 15.93 4.84
C TRP A 95 20.21 16.68 4.00
N PHE A 96 20.62 17.68 3.20
CA PHE A 96 19.73 18.52 2.39
C PHE A 96 20.15 18.56 0.91
N GLY A 97 21.25 17.90 0.54
CA GLY A 97 21.64 17.63 -0.85
C GLY A 97 22.43 18.72 -1.58
N GLY A 98 22.76 19.87 -0.98
CA GLY A 98 23.47 20.94 -1.69
C GLY A 98 22.73 21.42 -2.96
N ALA A 99 23.32 22.31 -3.77
CA ALA A 99 22.67 22.82 -5.00
C ALA A 99 22.70 21.83 -6.19
N GLY A 100 23.25 20.64 -6.00
CA GLY A 100 23.55 19.68 -7.08
C GLY A 100 24.64 20.18 -8.05
N THR A 101 25.29 19.26 -8.75
CA THR A 101 26.20 19.59 -9.86
C THR A 101 25.39 19.68 -11.15
N SER A 102 25.45 20.83 -11.85
CA SER A 102 24.77 21.02 -13.13
C SER A 102 25.45 20.25 -14.26
N ILE A 103 24.64 19.56 -15.06
CA ILE A 103 25.00 18.81 -16.26
C ILE A 103 24.27 19.47 -17.43
N GLU A 104 24.94 20.44 -18.05
CA GLU A 104 24.40 21.30 -19.13
C GLU A 104 24.35 20.61 -20.50
N GLN A 105 25.02 19.48 -20.65
CA GLN A 105 25.00 18.70 -21.89
C GLN A 105 23.80 17.72 -21.85
N PRO A 106 23.02 17.59 -22.93
CA PRO A 106 21.98 16.56 -23.01
C PRO A 106 22.57 15.16 -22.82
N VAL A 107 21.91 14.34 -22.01
CA VAL A 107 22.30 12.95 -21.76
C VAL A 107 21.25 11.99 -22.32
N ALA A 108 21.70 10.95 -23.02
CA ALA A 108 20.83 9.90 -23.54
C ALA A 108 21.19 8.56 -22.90
N ILE A 109 20.20 7.88 -22.32
CA ILE A 109 20.35 6.51 -21.82
C ILE A 109 19.68 5.57 -22.81
N GLY A 110 20.47 4.88 -23.63
CA GLY A 110 19.93 3.91 -24.59
C GLY A 110 19.34 2.67 -23.92
N GLN A 111 18.63 1.88 -24.72
CA GLN A 111 18.00 0.62 -24.31
C GLN A 111 18.99 -0.30 -23.58
N ALA A 112 18.57 -0.88 -22.45
CA ALA A 112 19.40 -1.66 -21.51
C ALA A 112 20.58 -0.90 -20.87
N GLY A 113 20.82 0.36 -21.25
CA GLY A 113 21.80 1.23 -20.61
C GLY A 113 21.40 1.60 -19.19
N ARG A 114 22.40 1.84 -18.34
CA ARG A 114 22.21 2.28 -16.95
C ARG A 114 23.10 3.49 -16.67
N LEU A 115 22.50 4.59 -16.22
CA LEU A 115 23.19 5.74 -15.66
C LEU A 115 23.05 5.70 -14.14
N ALA A 116 24.14 5.39 -13.43
CA ALA A 116 24.20 5.45 -11.98
C ALA A 116 24.72 6.82 -11.53
N VAL A 117 23.99 7.46 -10.62
CA VAL A 117 24.32 8.78 -10.07
C VAL A 117 24.30 8.67 -8.56
N ASN A 118 25.44 8.94 -7.92
CA ASN A 118 25.62 8.78 -6.46
C ASN A 118 25.88 10.11 -5.73
N PHE A 119 25.61 11.23 -6.41
CA PHE A 119 25.74 12.61 -5.93
C PHE A 119 24.53 13.42 -6.42
N ASN A 120 24.27 14.58 -5.84
CA ASN A 120 23.16 15.43 -6.28
C ASN A 120 23.48 16.07 -7.63
N ALA A 121 22.60 15.90 -8.61
CA ALA A 121 22.85 16.29 -10.00
C ALA A 121 21.65 17.00 -10.61
N VAL A 122 21.90 18.00 -11.45
CA VAL A 122 20.85 18.69 -12.22
C VAL A 122 21.10 18.49 -13.70
N PHE A 123 20.27 17.68 -14.36
CA PHE A 123 20.36 17.42 -15.79
C PHE A 123 19.50 18.42 -16.56
N SER A 124 20.16 19.21 -17.41
CA SER A 124 19.51 20.15 -18.33
C SER A 124 18.54 19.44 -19.29
N ALA A 125 18.92 18.26 -19.78
CA ALA A 125 18.08 17.38 -20.59
C ALA A 125 18.47 15.90 -20.43
N LEU A 126 17.48 15.03 -20.23
CA LEU A 126 17.61 13.57 -20.25
C LEU A 126 16.69 12.96 -21.32
N SER A 127 17.18 11.96 -22.04
CA SER A 127 16.43 11.28 -23.10
C SER A 127 16.71 9.78 -23.17
N GLY A 128 15.89 9.04 -23.91
CA GLY A 128 16.03 7.61 -24.14
C GLY A 128 15.12 6.75 -23.27
N ASP A 129 15.36 5.44 -23.28
CA ASP A 129 14.50 4.39 -22.70
C ASP A 129 15.26 3.48 -21.71
N GLY A 130 16.50 3.83 -21.37
CA GLY A 130 17.29 3.10 -20.39
C GLY A 130 16.93 3.37 -18.92
N ARG A 131 17.84 3.00 -18.02
CA ARG A 131 17.64 3.07 -16.57
C ARG A 131 18.44 4.21 -15.93
N LEU A 132 17.77 5.15 -15.29
CA LEU A 132 18.34 6.07 -14.32
C LEU A 132 18.38 5.39 -12.95
N HIS A 133 19.56 5.40 -12.30
CA HIS A 133 19.79 4.79 -11.00
C HIS A 133 20.33 5.83 -10.01
N ALA A 134 19.45 6.36 -9.17
CA ALA A 134 19.80 7.29 -8.09
C ALA A 134 20.31 6.50 -6.89
N GLU A 135 21.62 6.47 -6.69
CA GLU A 135 22.30 5.72 -5.64
C GLU A 135 22.35 6.52 -4.33
N ASN A 136 22.40 5.80 -3.21
CA ASN A 136 22.40 6.41 -1.87
C ASN A 136 21.21 7.38 -1.69
N ASN A 137 21.41 8.51 -1.01
CA ASN A 137 20.39 9.54 -0.85
C ASN A 137 20.51 10.67 -1.90
N SER A 138 21.03 10.37 -3.10
CA SER A 138 21.19 11.39 -4.15
C SER A 138 19.84 11.95 -4.62
N VAL A 139 19.78 13.24 -4.87
CA VAL A 139 18.71 13.92 -5.60
C VAL A 139 19.17 14.16 -7.03
N VAL A 140 18.53 13.47 -7.98
CA VAL A 140 18.76 13.63 -9.41
C VAL A 140 17.63 14.46 -9.99
N THR A 141 17.90 15.72 -10.28
CA THR A 141 16.95 16.69 -10.82
C THR A 141 16.97 16.67 -12.35
N LEU A 142 15.80 16.58 -12.97
CA LEU A 142 15.60 16.58 -14.42
C LEU A 142 14.79 17.82 -14.81
N THR A 143 15.39 18.75 -15.55
CA THR A 143 14.68 19.98 -16.00
C THR A 143 13.97 19.82 -17.35
N ASP A 144 14.48 18.94 -18.21
CA ASP A 144 13.80 18.47 -19.42
C ASP A 144 13.95 16.95 -19.51
N TYR A 145 12.82 16.25 -19.48
CA TYR A 145 12.73 14.79 -19.56
C TYR A 145 11.67 14.36 -20.57
N THR A 146 11.19 15.27 -21.42
CA THR A 146 10.09 15.02 -22.37
C THR A 146 10.44 13.96 -23.41
N ALA A 147 11.73 13.76 -23.67
CA ALA A 147 12.27 12.72 -24.55
C ALA A 147 12.75 11.46 -23.81
N PHE A 148 12.52 11.37 -22.49
CA PHE A 148 12.86 10.20 -21.68
C PHE A 148 11.60 9.37 -21.39
N ALA A 149 11.66 8.09 -21.73
CA ALA A 149 10.59 7.10 -21.55
C ALA A 149 11.14 5.82 -20.87
N GLY A 150 12.05 6.00 -19.91
CA GLY A 150 12.81 4.92 -19.29
C GLY A 150 12.37 4.55 -17.88
N THR A 151 13.29 3.94 -17.12
CA THR A 151 13.04 3.52 -15.73
C THR A 151 13.86 4.33 -14.73
N ALA A 152 13.30 4.55 -13.55
CA ALA A 152 14.00 5.06 -12.38
C ALA A 152 14.21 3.95 -11.35
N SER A 153 15.28 4.03 -10.58
CA SER A 153 15.58 3.04 -9.54
C SER A 153 16.62 3.53 -8.55
N GLY A 154 16.88 2.75 -7.51
CA GLY A 154 17.86 3.05 -6.49
C GLY A 154 17.20 3.49 -5.18
N GLN A 155 17.96 4.18 -4.36
CA GLN A 155 17.55 4.62 -3.01
C GLN A 155 17.35 6.14 -2.94
N GLY A 156 17.71 6.86 -4.02
CA GLY A 156 17.64 8.30 -4.10
C GLY A 156 16.32 8.82 -4.67
N VAL A 157 16.27 10.14 -4.83
CA VAL A 157 15.14 10.90 -5.37
C VAL A 157 15.39 11.24 -6.83
N VAL A 158 14.42 10.99 -7.70
CA VAL A 158 14.34 11.57 -9.04
C VAL A 158 13.38 12.77 -8.98
N ALA A 159 13.94 13.97 -9.02
CA ALA A 159 13.19 15.22 -8.92
C ALA A 159 12.86 15.76 -10.33
N LEU A 160 11.58 15.86 -10.66
CA LEU A 160 11.08 16.36 -11.93
C LEU A 160 10.89 17.87 -11.81
N GLN A 161 11.60 18.65 -12.60
CA GLN A 161 11.61 20.11 -12.52
C GLN A 161 11.33 20.77 -13.88
N ALA A 162 10.33 20.25 -14.59
CA ALA A 162 9.85 20.87 -15.82
C ALA A 162 9.18 22.23 -15.51
N THR A 163 9.43 23.22 -16.35
CA THR A 163 8.88 24.58 -16.17
C THR A 163 7.46 24.73 -16.73
N ASP A 164 7.06 23.83 -17.62
CA ASP A 164 5.76 23.83 -18.32
C ASP A 164 4.74 22.85 -17.73
N GLY A 165 5.12 22.08 -16.70
CA GLY A 165 4.26 21.06 -16.10
C GLY A 165 4.07 19.83 -17.00
N ALA A 166 5.01 19.55 -17.91
CA ALA A 166 4.96 18.36 -18.75
C ALA A 166 4.88 17.07 -17.91
N ASP A 167 4.08 16.12 -18.37
CA ASP A 167 3.98 14.80 -17.76
C ASP A 167 5.26 13.97 -17.98
N ALA A 168 5.60 13.09 -17.03
CA ALA A 168 6.79 12.26 -17.07
C ALA A 168 6.45 10.80 -17.38
N TYR A 169 7.10 10.22 -18.40
CA TYR A 169 6.96 8.82 -18.79
C TYR A 169 8.06 7.97 -18.13
N ILE A 170 8.04 7.88 -16.80
CA ILE A 170 9.12 7.23 -16.03
C ILE A 170 8.55 6.14 -15.13
N MET A 171 9.01 4.91 -15.33
CA MET A 171 8.59 3.76 -14.50
C MET A 171 9.58 3.53 -13.36
N SER A 172 9.13 3.63 -12.12
CA SER A 172 9.98 3.31 -10.96
C SER A 172 10.12 1.79 -10.78
N LYS A 173 11.33 1.32 -10.50
CA LYS A 173 11.69 -0.11 -10.37
C LYS A 173 12.47 -0.42 -9.08
N GLY A 174 12.42 0.46 -8.08
CA GLY A 174 13.14 0.30 -6.82
C GLY A 174 12.27 0.65 -5.62
N ILE A 175 12.23 -0.23 -4.62
CA ILE A 175 11.33 -0.10 -3.46
C ILE A 175 11.53 1.20 -2.66
N ASN A 176 12.74 1.75 -2.67
CA ASN A 176 13.09 2.99 -1.99
C ASN A 176 13.37 4.13 -2.98
N THR A 177 12.98 3.96 -4.25
CA THR A 177 13.08 5.03 -5.24
C THR A 177 11.91 5.98 -5.05
N VAL A 178 12.23 7.27 -4.97
CA VAL A 178 11.23 8.33 -4.88
C VAL A 178 11.20 9.11 -6.19
N ILE A 179 10.02 9.31 -6.77
CA ILE A 179 9.81 10.31 -7.84
C ILE A 179 9.06 11.49 -7.25
N ARG A 180 9.59 12.70 -7.44
CA ARG A 180 9.06 13.92 -6.80
C ARG A 180 8.89 15.06 -7.80
N ASN A 181 7.78 15.82 -7.71
CA ASN A 181 7.57 17.01 -8.55
C ASN A 181 8.14 18.28 -7.90
N ASP A 182 9.32 18.71 -8.36
CA ASP A 182 9.98 19.96 -7.96
C ASP A 182 9.69 21.12 -8.91
N GLY A 183 8.90 20.87 -9.95
CA GLY A 183 8.40 21.87 -10.88
C GLY A 183 7.40 22.82 -10.21
N ALA A 184 7.27 24.01 -10.78
CA ALA A 184 6.36 25.04 -10.29
C ALA A 184 4.87 24.79 -10.67
N LEU A 185 4.60 23.77 -11.48
CA LEU A 185 3.26 23.42 -11.95
C LEU A 185 2.91 21.97 -11.58
N PRO A 186 1.62 21.65 -11.34
CA PRO A 186 1.17 20.28 -11.22
C PRO A 186 1.46 19.47 -12.48
N MET A 187 1.77 18.18 -12.32
CA MET A 187 2.02 17.25 -13.42
C MET A 187 1.73 15.80 -12.98
N SER A 188 1.77 14.84 -13.90
CA SER A 188 1.62 13.41 -13.60
C SER A 188 2.83 12.57 -14.05
N VAL A 189 3.12 11.50 -13.30
CA VAL A 189 3.81 10.34 -13.87
C VAL A 189 2.80 9.57 -14.73
N VAL A 190 3.18 9.19 -15.95
CA VAL A 190 2.30 8.48 -16.89
C VAL A 190 2.79 7.07 -17.16
N VAL A 191 1.88 6.10 -17.01
CA VAL A 191 2.12 4.67 -17.19
C VAL A 191 1.38 4.17 -18.42
N THR A 192 2.12 3.69 -19.43
CA THR A 192 1.60 3.40 -20.79
C THR A 192 1.77 1.94 -21.23
N ASN A 193 2.12 1.03 -20.31
CA ASN A 193 2.43 -0.38 -20.63
C ASN A 193 1.24 -1.12 -21.27
N THR A 194 1.53 -1.99 -22.24
CA THR A 194 0.56 -2.87 -22.91
C THR A 194 0.63 -4.32 -22.43
N GLY A 195 1.67 -4.68 -21.68
CA GLY A 195 1.89 -6.00 -21.08
C GLY A 195 1.94 -5.97 -19.56
N ALA A 196 2.31 -7.10 -18.95
CA ALA A 196 2.52 -7.19 -17.51
C ALA A 196 3.82 -6.47 -17.12
N GLU A 197 3.72 -5.47 -16.24
CA GLU A 197 4.86 -4.67 -15.77
C GLU A 197 4.77 -4.37 -14.27
N THR A 198 5.87 -3.94 -13.69
CA THR A 198 5.92 -3.49 -12.28
C THR A 198 6.14 -1.99 -12.17
N PHE A 199 5.49 -1.35 -11.21
CA PHE A 199 5.83 -0.02 -10.72
C PHE A 199 6.17 -0.14 -9.24
N ILE A 200 7.43 0.15 -8.89
CA ILE A 200 7.97 -0.08 -7.55
C ILE A 200 8.59 1.20 -7.02
N GLY A 201 8.09 1.72 -5.91
CA GLY A 201 8.62 2.91 -5.23
C GLY A 201 7.51 3.84 -4.75
N SER A 202 7.87 5.09 -4.44
CA SER A 202 6.92 6.09 -3.95
C SER A 202 6.89 7.36 -4.80
N LEU A 203 5.74 8.02 -4.79
CA LEU A 203 5.48 9.27 -5.49
C LEU A 203 5.23 10.38 -4.47
N GLN A 204 5.86 11.54 -4.66
CA GLN A 204 5.78 12.63 -3.70
C GLN A 204 5.56 13.99 -4.37
N ASN A 205 4.88 14.88 -3.65
CA ASN A 205 4.93 16.29 -3.96
C ASN A 205 6.32 16.85 -3.64
N GLY A 206 6.81 17.77 -4.46
CA GLY A 206 7.93 18.62 -4.11
C GLY A 206 7.43 20.05 -3.92
N VAL A 207 7.63 20.88 -4.94
CA VAL A 207 7.11 22.25 -4.98
C VAL A 207 5.62 22.26 -5.33
N SER A 208 5.21 21.40 -6.28
CA SER A 208 3.84 21.31 -6.75
C SER A 208 3.29 19.90 -6.64
N ALA A 209 1.98 19.77 -6.84
CA ALA A 209 1.31 18.49 -6.80
C ALA A 209 1.86 17.55 -7.89
N LEU A 210 2.19 16.32 -7.50
CA LEU A 210 2.42 15.22 -8.43
C LEU A 210 1.15 14.37 -8.52
N GLY A 211 0.79 13.89 -9.70
CA GLY A 211 -0.26 12.89 -9.93
C GLY A 211 0.30 11.62 -10.56
N LEU A 212 -0.59 10.67 -10.79
CA LEU A 212 -0.28 9.41 -11.48
C LEU A 212 -1.41 9.10 -12.46
N THR A 213 -1.07 8.86 -13.72
CA THR A 213 -2.04 8.54 -14.76
C THR A 213 -1.65 7.27 -15.50
N GLN A 214 -2.51 6.25 -15.47
CA GLN A 214 -2.35 5.03 -16.25
C GLN A 214 -3.25 5.05 -17.49
N THR A 215 -2.62 5.02 -18.66
CA THR A 215 -3.28 4.94 -19.97
C THR A 215 -2.94 3.65 -20.73
N GLY A 216 -1.99 2.87 -20.21
CA GLY A 216 -1.61 1.57 -20.75
C GLY A 216 -2.74 0.53 -20.64
N THR A 217 -2.84 -0.37 -21.63
CA THR A 217 -3.85 -1.44 -21.65
C THR A 217 -3.42 -2.72 -20.92
N GLY A 218 -2.17 -2.77 -20.46
CA GLY A 218 -1.58 -3.92 -19.76
C GLY A 218 -2.00 -4.03 -18.30
N ASN A 219 -1.36 -4.96 -17.58
CA ASN A 219 -1.47 -5.06 -16.13
C ASN A 219 -0.20 -4.50 -15.48
N THR A 220 -0.33 -3.45 -14.67
CA THR A 220 0.77 -2.89 -13.89
C THR A 220 0.63 -3.30 -12.44
N TYR A 221 1.63 -4.02 -11.93
CA TYR A 221 1.73 -4.36 -10.52
C TYR A 221 2.40 -3.22 -9.76
N TYR A 222 1.60 -2.48 -9.00
CA TYR A 222 2.03 -1.40 -8.13
C TYR A 222 2.42 -1.94 -6.76
N THR A 223 3.60 -1.54 -6.30
CA THR A 223 4.09 -1.84 -4.96
C THR A 223 4.96 -0.69 -4.45
N GLY A 224 4.83 -0.37 -3.18
CA GLY A 224 5.53 0.74 -2.55
C GLY A 224 4.75 1.23 -1.35
N THR A 225 5.43 1.99 -0.50
CA THR A 225 4.81 2.67 0.63
C THR A 225 5.22 4.12 0.65
N ASP A 226 4.49 4.92 1.43
CA ASP A 226 4.84 6.30 1.72
C ASP A 226 4.74 7.23 0.50
N SER A 227 3.84 6.93 -0.45
CA SER A 227 3.40 7.92 -1.42
C SER A 227 2.61 9.04 -0.71
N THR A 228 2.99 10.30 -0.96
CA THR A 228 2.40 11.50 -0.32
C THR A 228 1.97 12.55 -1.34
N TYR A 229 1.83 12.15 -2.60
CA TYR A 229 1.41 13.04 -3.67
C TYR A 229 -0.09 13.38 -3.56
N THR A 230 -0.46 14.60 -3.96
CA THR A 230 -1.85 15.09 -3.83
C THR A 230 -2.52 15.38 -5.17
N GLY A 231 -1.77 15.32 -6.28
CA GLY A 231 -2.34 15.39 -7.62
C GLY A 231 -3.15 14.13 -7.92
N ALA A 232 -4.03 14.19 -8.91
CA ALA A 232 -4.99 13.12 -9.16
C ALA A 232 -4.32 11.79 -9.52
N THR A 233 -4.92 10.69 -9.03
CA THR A 233 -4.66 9.33 -9.50
C THR A 233 -5.72 8.99 -10.55
N ARG A 234 -5.31 8.67 -11.77
CA ARG A 234 -6.21 8.35 -12.89
C ARG A 234 -5.88 6.99 -13.47
N ILE A 235 -6.82 6.05 -13.39
CA ILE A 235 -6.72 4.76 -14.08
C ILE A 235 -7.71 4.80 -15.24
N GLU A 236 -7.21 5.05 -16.45
CA GLU A 236 -8.02 5.28 -17.65
C GLU A 236 -8.10 4.03 -18.54
N ALA A 237 -7.13 3.12 -18.43
CA ALA A 237 -7.11 1.85 -19.15
C ALA A 237 -6.31 0.78 -18.39
N GLY A 238 -6.42 -0.46 -18.89
CA GLY A 238 -5.67 -1.60 -18.36
C GLY A 238 -6.07 -1.95 -16.92
N THR A 239 -5.19 -2.67 -16.24
CA THR A 239 -5.34 -3.01 -14.83
C THR A 239 -4.18 -2.43 -14.03
N ALA A 240 -4.49 -1.69 -12.97
CA ALA A 240 -3.56 -1.28 -11.93
C ALA A 240 -3.74 -2.22 -10.74
N THR A 241 -2.83 -3.17 -10.56
CA THR A 241 -2.90 -4.15 -9.46
C THR A 241 -1.99 -3.73 -8.33
N VAL A 242 -2.53 -3.33 -7.19
CA VAL A 242 -1.76 -3.23 -5.94
C VAL A 242 -1.55 -4.63 -5.39
N ALA A 243 -0.29 -5.03 -5.29
CA ALA A 243 0.08 -6.34 -4.79
C ALA A 243 1.27 -6.22 -3.83
N SER A 244 1.15 -6.86 -2.67
CA SER A 244 2.32 -7.14 -1.85
C SER A 244 3.15 -8.25 -2.51
N GLY A 245 4.46 -8.18 -2.33
CA GLY A 245 5.40 -9.16 -2.86
C GLY A 245 6.82 -8.86 -2.43
N VAL A 246 7.73 -9.74 -2.79
CA VAL A 246 9.14 -9.66 -2.42
C VAL A 246 9.95 -9.18 -3.62
N LEU A 247 10.77 -8.15 -3.44
CA LEU A 247 11.80 -7.74 -4.39
C LEU A 247 13.17 -8.22 -3.90
N THR A 248 13.79 -9.17 -4.59
CA THR A 248 15.00 -9.82 -4.08
C THR A 248 15.96 -10.29 -5.18
N LYS A 249 17.23 -10.46 -4.83
CA LYS A 249 18.25 -11.06 -5.70
C LYS A 249 18.37 -12.57 -5.56
N PHE A 250 18.02 -13.12 -4.40
CA PHE A 250 18.17 -14.53 -4.12
C PHE A 250 16.86 -15.14 -3.62
N VAL A 251 16.56 -16.33 -4.13
CA VAL A 251 15.48 -17.19 -3.65
C VAL A 251 16.03 -18.58 -3.37
N ARG A 252 15.55 -19.22 -2.32
CA ARG A 252 15.98 -20.55 -1.92
C ARG A 252 14.77 -21.44 -1.60
N PHE A 253 14.62 -22.52 -2.36
CA PHE A 253 13.68 -23.60 -2.08
C PHE A 253 14.41 -24.68 -1.26
N LYS A 254 13.89 -24.96 -0.06
CA LYS A 254 14.58 -25.76 0.94
C LYS A 254 13.67 -26.87 1.48
N PRO A 255 13.67 -28.04 0.83
CA PRO A 255 13.01 -29.24 1.36
C PRO A 255 13.58 -29.63 2.73
N SER A 256 12.70 -30.05 3.63
CA SER A 256 13.07 -30.62 4.93
C SER A 256 12.67 -32.09 5.08
N ALA A 257 11.70 -32.57 4.29
CA ALA A 257 11.34 -33.98 4.19
C ALA A 257 10.79 -34.30 2.80
N THR A 258 11.02 -35.55 2.37
CA THR A 258 10.37 -36.16 1.20
C THR A 258 9.40 -37.25 1.65
N ARG A 259 8.61 -37.80 0.73
CA ARG A 259 7.65 -38.87 1.05
C ARG A 259 8.30 -40.03 1.85
N PRO A 260 7.60 -40.56 2.87
CA PRO A 260 8.05 -41.76 3.59
C PRO A 260 7.82 -43.06 2.79
N GLU A 261 7.05 -43.02 1.70
CA GLU A 261 6.68 -44.13 0.82
C GLU A 261 6.93 -43.80 -0.66
N GLY A 262 6.90 -44.83 -1.51
CA GLY A 262 7.09 -44.71 -2.96
C GLY A 262 8.45 -45.22 -3.44
N ASP A 263 8.75 -44.96 -4.71
CA ASP A 263 10.00 -45.34 -5.35
C ASP A 263 11.13 -44.41 -4.90
N TYR A 264 12.28 -45.01 -4.55
CA TYR A 264 13.52 -44.30 -4.16
C TYR A 264 13.40 -43.38 -2.94
N VAL A 265 12.59 -43.75 -1.93
CA VAL A 265 12.55 -43.08 -0.62
C VAL A 265 13.95 -42.92 0.00
N ASN A 266 14.17 -41.83 0.73
CA ASN A 266 15.44 -41.53 1.41
C ASN A 266 16.67 -41.48 0.50
N THR A 267 16.50 -41.11 -0.78
CA THR A 267 17.63 -40.94 -1.72
C THR A 267 17.83 -39.49 -2.17
N GLY A 268 17.25 -38.53 -1.45
CA GLY A 268 17.28 -37.10 -1.77
C GLY A 268 15.97 -36.59 -2.34
N TYR A 269 15.97 -35.45 -3.04
CA TYR A 269 14.76 -34.87 -3.64
C TYR A 269 14.94 -34.51 -5.10
N GLN A 270 13.82 -34.36 -5.82
CA GLN A 270 13.81 -33.94 -7.21
C GLN A 270 12.60 -33.07 -7.55
N LEU A 271 12.76 -32.26 -8.58
CA LEU A 271 11.69 -31.50 -9.24
C LEU A 271 12.07 -31.25 -10.71
N SER A 272 11.08 -31.06 -11.56
CA SER A 272 11.34 -30.64 -12.95
C SER A 272 11.35 -29.13 -13.11
N GLU A 273 10.56 -28.39 -12.33
CA GLU A 273 10.45 -26.94 -12.46
C GLU A 273 10.17 -26.29 -11.11
N PHE A 274 10.80 -25.14 -10.86
CA PHE A 274 10.51 -24.21 -9.77
C PHE A 274 10.32 -22.81 -10.37
N ARG A 275 9.11 -22.28 -10.24
CA ARG A 275 8.68 -21.02 -10.86
C ARG A 275 8.32 -20.01 -9.78
N LEU A 276 8.74 -18.76 -9.96
CA LEU A 276 8.16 -17.64 -9.24
C LEU A 276 6.93 -17.15 -10.00
N THR A 277 5.93 -16.66 -9.26
CA THR A 277 4.69 -16.16 -9.84
C THR A 277 4.35 -14.76 -9.34
N LEU A 278 3.71 -13.97 -10.18
CA LEU A 278 3.16 -12.64 -9.86
C LEU A 278 1.71 -12.58 -10.34
N GLY A 279 0.77 -12.44 -9.41
CA GLY A 279 -0.66 -12.54 -9.74
C GLY A 279 -1.04 -13.91 -10.31
N GLY A 280 -0.27 -14.94 -9.93
CA GLY A 280 -0.40 -16.31 -10.42
C GLY A 280 0.09 -16.58 -11.84
N ALA A 281 0.63 -15.58 -12.54
CA ALA A 281 1.36 -15.77 -13.79
C ALA A 281 2.84 -16.02 -13.50
N ASP A 282 3.50 -16.86 -14.31
CA ASP A 282 4.93 -17.11 -14.23
C ASP A 282 5.72 -15.80 -14.40
N VAL A 283 6.68 -15.54 -13.51
CA VAL A 283 7.64 -14.44 -13.63
C VAL A 283 8.83 -14.92 -14.45
N PRO A 284 9.09 -14.33 -15.64
CA PRO A 284 10.25 -14.70 -16.43
C PRO A 284 11.54 -14.38 -15.67
N TYR A 285 12.43 -15.37 -15.56
CA TYR A 285 13.73 -15.14 -14.94
C TYR A 285 14.64 -14.31 -15.86
N PRO A 286 15.33 -13.29 -15.33
CA PRO A 286 16.29 -12.52 -16.11
C PRO A 286 17.36 -13.41 -16.74
N VAL A 287 17.77 -13.10 -17.97
CA VAL A 287 18.89 -13.77 -18.64
C VAL A 287 20.14 -13.69 -17.75
N GLY A 288 20.78 -14.83 -17.50
CA GLY A 288 21.92 -14.94 -16.59
C GLY A 288 21.56 -15.33 -15.15
N THR A 289 20.29 -15.65 -14.87
CA THR A 289 19.88 -16.27 -13.60
C THR A 289 20.64 -17.59 -13.38
N LEU A 290 21.23 -17.75 -12.20
CA LEU A 290 22.00 -18.93 -11.81
C LEU A 290 21.18 -19.80 -10.86
N ALA A 291 21.12 -21.10 -11.12
CA ALA A 291 20.61 -22.10 -10.19
C ALA A 291 21.78 -22.91 -9.62
N THR A 292 21.84 -23.02 -8.29
CA THR A 292 22.90 -23.75 -7.59
C THR A 292 22.34 -24.62 -6.47
N SER A 293 23.10 -25.64 -6.10
CA SER A 293 22.86 -26.41 -4.88
C SER A 293 24.20 -26.95 -4.39
N TYR A 294 24.44 -26.91 -3.07
CA TYR A 294 25.73 -27.29 -2.50
C TYR A 294 26.14 -28.70 -2.93
N GLY A 295 27.39 -28.84 -3.38
CA GLY A 295 27.93 -30.13 -3.83
C GLY A 295 27.47 -30.59 -5.22
N LYS A 296 26.69 -29.78 -5.96
CA LYS A 296 26.24 -30.10 -7.32
C LYS A 296 26.57 -28.97 -8.30
N THR A 297 27.15 -29.33 -9.44
CA THR A 297 27.61 -28.37 -10.46
C THR A 297 26.73 -28.38 -11.70
N ALA A 298 26.84 -27.36 -12.55
CA ALA A 298 26.14 -27.30 -13.84
C ALA A 298 26.51 -28.44 -14.81
N SER A 299 27.68 -29.08 -14.62
CA SER A 299 28.13 -30.23 -15.42
C SER A 299 27.69 -31.59 -14.86
N SER A 300 27.05 -31.60 -13.69
CA SER A 300 26.50 -32.82 -13.09
C SER A 300 25.33 -33.35 -13.92
N LYS A 301 25.05 -34.65 -13.86
CA LYS A 301 23.79 -35.20 -14.37
C LYS A 301 22.61 -34.58 -13.60
N GLU A 302 21.53 -34.21 -14.30
CA GLU A 302 20.30 -33.61 -13.72
C GLU A 302 20.63 -32.36 -12.87
N PRO A 303 21.36 -31.37 -13.41
CA PRO A 303 21.91 -30.22 -12.67
C PRO A 303 20.83 -29.30 -12.09
N PRO A 304 21.17 -28.38 -11.16
CA PRO A 304 20.19 -27.42 -10.63
C PRO A 304 19.53 -26.53 -11.69
N GLY A 305 20.20 -26.29 -12.82
CA GLY A 305 19.64 -25.53 -13.95
C GLY A 305 18.40 -26.16 -14.58
N ASP A 306 18.28 -27.49 -14.52
CA ASP A 306 17.10 -28.22 -15.02
C ASP A 306 15.84 -27.95 -14.18
N ALA A 307 15.94 -27.24 -13.06
CA ALA A 307 14.77 -26.81 -12.28
C ALA A 307 14.15 -25.50 -12.78
N ILE A 308 14.79 -24.80 -13.71
CA ILE A 308 14.39 -23.46 -14.14
C ILE A 308 14.51 -23.25 -15.65
N ASP A 309 14.58 -24.33 -16.43
CA ASP A 309 14.83 -24.30 -17.87
C ASP A 309 13.54 -24.19 -18.70
N GLY A 310 12.38 -24.19 -18.03
CA GLY A 310 11.07 -24.07 -18.67
C GLY A 310 10.53 -25.40 -19.20
N SER A 311 11.20 -26.54 -18.90
CA SER A 311 10.88 -27.86 -19.42
C SER A 311 10.56 -28.84 -18.30
N VAL A 312 9.36 -29.41 -18.31
CA VAL A 312 8.99 -30.50 -17.39
C VAL A 312 9.59 -31.86 -17.77
N ASP A 313 10.34 -31.93 -18.89
CA ASP A 313 10.96 -33.15 -19.39
C ASP A 313 12.38 -33.39 -18.85
N THR A 314 13.02 -32.33 -18.37
CA THR A 314 14.30 -32.31 -17.67
C THR A 314 14.06 -32.30 -16.15
N LYS A 315 15.08 -32.58 -15.34
CA LYS A 315 14.91 -32.55 -13.89
C LYS A 315 16.17 -32.15 -13.15
N PHE A 316 15.96 -31.44 -12.06
CA PHE A 316 16.94 -31.34 -11.00
C PHE A 316 16.71 -32.47 -9.99
N TYR A 317 17.76 -33.24 -9.72
CA TYR A 317 17.80 -34.24 -8.65
C TYR A 317 19.00 -33.98 -7.74
N HIS A 318 18.82 -33.91 -6.42
CA HIS A 318 19.95 -33.88 -5.48
C HIS A 318 20.00 -35.15 -4.64
N GLY A 319 21.03 -35.96 -4.84
CA GLY A 319 21.21 -37.27 -4.19
C GLY A 319 21.75 -37.22 -2.77
N SER A 320 21.30 -36.27 -1.94
CA SER A 320 21.66 -36.17 -0.53
C SER A 320 20.41 -36.28 0.33
N ALA A 321 20.32 -37.33 1.16
CA ALA A 321 19.15 -37.56 2.02
C ALA A 321 19.21 -36.84 3.37
N SER A 322 20.41 -36.44 3.83
CA SER A 322 20.58 -35.66 5.06
C SER A 322 21.94 -34.93 5.06
N PRO A 323 21.97 -33.59 5.01
CA PRO A 323 20.82 -32.71 4.81
C PRO A 323 20.30 -32.78 3.36
N LEU A 324 19.02 -32.44 3.17
CA LEU A 324 18.48 -32.07 1.86
C LEU A 324 19.04 -30.68 1.51
N TYR A 325 19.96 -30.61 0.55
CA TYR A 325 20.57 -29.34 0.15
C TYR A 325 19.61 -28.50 -0.69
N PRO A 326 19.46 -27.21 -0.41
CA PRO A 326 18.45 -26.39 -1.08
C PRO A 326 18.80 -26.08 -2.55
N LEU A 327 17.78 -25.77 -3.34
CA LEU A 327 17.93 -25.08 -4.63
C LEU A 327 18.04 -23.58 -4.35
N VAL A 328 19.10 -22.94 -4.84
CA VAL A 328 19.32 -21.49 -4.70
C VAL A 328 19.32 -20.85 -6.09
N LEU A 329 18.43 -19.89 -6.28
CA LEU A 329 18.38 -19.02 -7.45
C LEU A 329 19.06 -17.69 -7.12
N GLU A 330 19.96 -17.25 -7.99
CA GLU A 330 20.60 -15.93 -7.97
C GLU A 330 20.24 -15.17 -9.24
N PHE A 331 19.61 -14.01 -9.08
CA PHE A 331 19.20 -13.14 -10.17
C PHE A 331 20.23 -12.03 -10.41
N PRO A 332 20.59 -11.73 -11.67
CA PRO A 332 21.49 -10.62 -11.99
C PRO A 332 20.89 -9.25 -11.61
N THR A 333 19.57 -9.14 -11.64
CA THR A 333 18.80 -7.99 -11.17
C THR A 333 17.70 -8.46 -10.21
N PRO A 334 17.36 -7.70 -9.16
CA PRO A 334 16.27 -8.07 -8.26
C PRO A 334 14.96 -8.37 -9.02
N VAL A 335 14.27 -9.43 -8.63
CA VAL A 335 13.00 -9.89 -9.20
C VAL A 335 11.88 -9.67 -8.18
N PHE A 336 10.75 -9.14 -8.65
CA PHE A 336 9.54 -8.96 -7.85
C PHE A 336 8.57 -10.12 -8.11
N PHE A 337 8.07 -10.75 -7.03
CA PHE A 337 7.11 -11.85 -7.11
C PHE A 337 6.26 -11.92 -5.85
N ASN A 338 5.10 -12.56 -5.93
CA ASN A 338 4.20 -12.77 -4.79
C ASN A 338 3.72 -14.21 -4.61
N GLY A 339 4.28 -15.14 -5.38
CA GLY A 339 4.08 -16.57 -5.17
C GLY A 339 5.16 -17.42 -5.84
N TYR A 340 5.00 -18.73 -5.72
CA TYR A 340 5.83 -19.72 -6.39
C TYR A 340 5.03 -20.98 -6.70
N ALA A 341 5.54 -21.77 -7.64
CA ALA A 341 5.00 -23.06 -8.05
C ALA A 341 6.14 -24.05 -8.30
N TRP A 342 5.87 -25.35 -8.18
CA TRP A 342 6.84 -26.37 -8.57
C TRP A 342 6.18 -27.63 -9.15
N TYR A 343 6.95 -28.38 -9.93
CA TYR A 343 6.47 -29.54 -10.68
C TYR A 343 7.23 -30.81 -10.28
N THR A 344 6.49 -31.92 -10.23
CA THR A 344 7.07 -33.24 -9.98
C THR A 344 8.01 -33.66 -11.12
N ALA A 345 9.09 -34.36 -10.77
CA ALA A 345 9.98 -34.93 -11.78
C ALA A 345 9.36 -36.16 -12.48
N ASN A 346 10.14 -36.86 -13.30
CA ASN A 346 9.63 -37.87 -14.22
C ASN A 346 9.49 -39.30 -13.66
N ASP A 347 10.17 -39.70 -12.58
CA ASP A 347 10.43 -41.14 -12.32
C ASP A 347 10.37 -41.65 -10.86
N ALA A 348 10.39 -40.81 -9.82
CA ALA A 348 10.43 -41.28 -8.43
C ALA A 348 9.63 -40.37 -7.49
N ASP A 349 8.49 -40.87 -7.01
CA ASP A 349 7.59 -40.16 -6.09
C ASP A 349 8.14 -40.10 -4.66
N GLY A 350 8.90 -41.10 -4.21
CA GLY A 350 9.58 -41.13 -2.90
C GLY A 350 10.58 -39.97 -2.67
N ARG A 351 10.91 -39.21 -3.72
CA ARG A 351 11.78 -38.03 -3.71
C ARG A 351 11.03 -36.70 -3.77
N ASP A 352 9.70 -36.71 -3.87
CA ASP A 352 8.92 -35.48 -3.86
C ASP A 352 8.98 -34.85 -2.47
N ALA A 353 9.22 -33.54 -2.39
CA ALA A 353 9.17 -32.81 -1.15
C ALA A 353 7.73 -32.80 -0.60
N ILE A 354 7.59 -33.04 0.70
CA ILE A 354 6.31 -32.93 1.43
C ILE A 354 6.37 -31.85 2.52
N THR A 355 7.58 -31.46 2.93
CA THR A 355 7.80 -30.30 3.79
C THR A 355 8.93 -29.47 3.21
N TRP A 356 8.75 -28.16 3.17
CA TRP A 356 9.77 -27.25 2.65
C TRP A 356 9.55 -25.82 3.14
N THR A 357 10.60 -25.02 3.05
CA THR A 357 10.52 -23.56 3.17
C THR A 357 10.97 -22.89 1.88
N VAL A 358 10.39 -21.72 1.60
CA VAL A 358 10.90 -20.78 0.60
C VAL A 358 11.47 -19.58 1.34
N GLU A 359 12.70 -19.22 1.00
CA GLU A 359 13.45 -18.16 1.66
C GLU A 359 13.98 -17.16 0.62
N THR A 360 14.14 -15.89 1.00
CA THR A 360 14.66 -14.83 0.13
C THR A 360 15.83 -14.09 0.78
N SER A 361 16.70 -13.49 -0.03
CA SER A 361 17.85 -12.72 0.45
C SER A 361 18.28 -11.64 -0.55
N ALA A 362 18.65 -10.45 -0.05
CA ALA A 362 19.22 -9.39 -0.88
C ALA A 362 20.73 -9.57 -1.15
N ASP A 363 21.44 -10.28 -0.26
CA ASP A 363 22.91 -10.38 -0.21
C ASP A 363 23.47 -11.81 -0.35
N GLY A 364 22.58 -12.82 -0.37
CA GLY A 364 22.92 -14.24 -0.45
C GLY A 364 23.36 -14.87 0.89
N THR A 365 23.43 -14.09 1.96
CA THR A 365 23.94 -14.49 3.28
C THR A 365 22.89 -14.40 4.38
N THR A 366 22.08 -13.34 4.39
CA THR A 366 20.99 -13.11 5.33
C THR A 366 19.68 -13.54 4.69
N TRP A 367 19.00 -14.52 5.28
CA TRP A 367 17.83 -15.16 4.67
C TRP A 367 16.58 -14.96 5.50
N THR A 368 15.48 -14.62 4.82
CA THR A 368 14.15 -14.46 5.40
C THR A 368 13.24 -15.55 4.86
N VAL A 369 12.56 -16.29 5.74
CA VAL A 369 11.51 -17.25 5.34
C VAL A 369 10.29 -16.46 4.87
N VAL A 370 9.82 -16.75 3.65
CA VAL A 370 8.64 -16.11 3.05
C VAL A 370 7.48 -17.09 2.86
N ASP A 371 7.74 -18.40 2.98
CA ASP A 371 6.69 -19.41 3.08
C ASP A 371 7.21 -20.71 3.73
N SER A 372 6.31 -21.47 4.35
CA SER A 372 6.58 -22.78 4.94
C SER A 372 5.40 -23.72 4.73
N GLN A 373 5.66 -24.88 4.15
CA GLN A 373 4.65 -25.91 3.88
C GLN A 373 4.97 -27.19 4.65
N ASP A 374 3.94 -27.81 5.22
CA ASP A 374 4.04 -29.09 5.92
C ASP A 374 2.86 -30.00 5.57
N TYR A 375 3.11 -30.99 4.72
CA TYR A 375 2.17 -32.02 4.31
C TYR A 375 2.47 -33.38 4.93
N SER A 376 3.24 -33.44 6.03
CA SER A 376 3.61 -34.70 6.69
C SER A 376 2.41 -35.49 7.22
N ALA A 377 1.32 -34.78 7.57
CA ALA A 377 0.09 -35.38 8.07
C ALA A 377 -0.77 -36.02 6.97
N ASP A 378 -0.65 -35.54 5.72
CA ASP A 378 -1.40 -36.03 4.58
C ASP A 378 -0.61 -35.80 3.27
N THR A 379 0.20 -36.80 2.91
CA THR A 379 1.04 -36.74 1.70
C THR A 379 0.23 -36.83 0.41
N SER A 380 -1.07 -37.15 0.47
CA SER A 380 -1.93 -37.26 -0.71
C SER A 380 -2.28 -35.91 -1.34
N LEU A 381 -2.10 -34.81 -0.58
CA LEU A 381 -2.25 -33.44 -1.07
C LEU A 381 -1.12 -33.02 -2.02
N ILE A 382 -0.01 -33.74 -2.03
CA ILE A 382 1.02 -33.64 -3.05
C ILE A 382 0.69 -34.69 -4.12
N THR A 383 0.58 -34.27 -5.38
CA THR A 383 0.27 -35.19 -6.47
C THR A 383 1.39 -36.22 -6.69
N THR A 384 1.02 -37.47 -7.00
CA THR A 384 1.96 -38.50 -7.47
C THR A 384 2.04 -38.57 -9.01
N ALA A 385 1.20 -37.81 -9.73
CA ALA A 385 1.37 -37.63 -11.16
C ALA A 385 2.76 -37.02 -11.44
N ARG A 386 3.42 -37.50 -12.50
CA ARG A 386 4.79 -37.08 -12.87
C ARG A 386 4.73 -35.92 -13.87
N LYS A 387 5.76 -35.08 -13.92
CA LYS A 387 5.82 -33.90 -14.81
C LYS A 387 4.60 -32.97 -14.67
N THR A 388 4.06 -32.90 -13.46
CA THR A 388 2.78 -32.26 -13.16
C THR A 388 2.97 -31.18 -12.11
N LEU A 389 2.24 -30.07 -12.25
CA LEU A 389 2.19 -29.00 -11.26
C LEU A 389 1.73 -29.59 -9.92
N VAL A 390 2.53 -29.41 -8.88
CA VAL A 390 2.16 -29.83 -7.52
C VAL A 390 1.17 -28.86 -6.92
N GLY A 391 1.46 -27.57 -7.05
CA GLY A 391 0.65 -26.50 -6.52
C GLY A 391 1.30 -25.16 -6.76
N GLN A 392 0.59 -24.12 -6.36
CA GLN A 392 1.06 -22.75 -6.37
C GLN A 392 0.70 -22.13 -5.02
N TRP A 393 1.66 -21.44 -4.42
CA TRP A 393 1.54 -20.86 -3.09
C TRP A 393 1.92 -19.39 -3.15
N SER A 394 1.19 -18.56 -2.40
CA SER A 394 1.56 -17.17 -2.20
C SER A 394 2.73 -17.07 -1.22
N VAL A 395 3.62 -16.09 -1.41
CA VAL A 395 4.65 -15.79 -0.43
C VAL A 395 4.23 -14.62 0.46
N GLN A 396 4.62 -14.70 1.73
CA GLN A 396 4.49 -13.65 2.72
C GLN A 396 5.74 -12.78 2.65
N GLY A 397 5.61 -11.49 2.33
CA GLY A 397 6.82 -10.67 2.32
C GLY A 397 6.75 -9.28 1.70
N MET A 398 5.84 -8.43 2.14
CA MET A 398 6.15 -7.12 2.74
C MET A 398 4.88 -6.26 2.83
N GLN A 399 4.60 -5.79 4.05
CA GLN A 399 3.54 -4.86 4.44
C GLN A 399 2.11 -5.34 4.14
N SER A 400 1.30 -5.50 5.20
CA SER A 400 -0.13 -5.79 5.09
C SER A 400 -0.94 -4.59 4.60
N ALA A 401 -0.33 -3.40 4.61
CA ALA A 401 -0.90 -2.15 4.12
C ALA A 401 0.09 -1.51 3.16
N MET A 402 -0.37 -1.26 1.95
CA MET A 402 0.29 -0.48 0.93
C MET A 402 -0.23 0.95 1.01
N ASN A 403 0.58 1.87 0.51
CA ASN A 403 0.19 3.26 0.28
C ASN A 403 0.92 3.71 -0.99
N VAL A 404 0.63 2.98 -2.08
CA VAL A 404 1.27 3.23 -3.38
C VAL A 404 0.52 4.31 -4.13
N PHE A 405 -0.81 4.29 -4.07
CA PHE A 405 -1.69 5.39 -4.39
C PHE A 405 -1.99 6.15 -3.10
N SER A 406 -1.66 7.45 -3.08
CA SER A 406 -1.83 8.23 -1.86
C SER A 406 -3.32 8.40 -1.52
N ASP A 407 -3.67 8.17 -0.26
CA ASP A 407 -4.99 8.47 0.31
C ASP A 407 -5.30 9.98 0.36
N LEU A 408 -4.30 10.84 0.11
CA LEU A 408 -4.45 12.29 -0.10
C LEU A 408 -4.80 12.66 -1.54
N SER A 409 -4.73 11.70 -2.47
CA SER A 409 -4.96 11.92 -3.90
C SER A 409 -6.41 11.58 -4.28
N PRO A 410 -7.16 12.51 -4.90
CA PRO A 410 -8.44 12.15 -5.49
C PRO A 410 -8.20 11.12 -6.60
N THR A 411 -8.96 10.02 -6.55
CA THR A 411 -8.78 8.87 -7.42
C THR A 411 -9.94 8.74 -8.40
N THR A 412 -9.63 8.65 -9.68
CA THR A 412 -10.59 8.37 -10.75
C THR A 412 -10.24 7.05 -11.42
N VAL A 413 -11.16 6.08 -11.37
CA VAL A 413 -11.08 4.85 -12.17
C VAL A 413 -12.15 4.94 -13.25
N ALA A 414 -11.73 5.25 -14.47
CA ALA A 414 -12.63 5.44 -15.61
C ALA A 414 -12.63 4.19 -16.49
N ALA A 415 -13.80 3.75 -16.96
CA ALA A 415 -13.88 2.61 -17.86
C ALA A 415 -13.10 2.89 -19.16
N PRO A 416 -12.31 1.91 -19.68
CA PRO A 416 -12.24 0.50 -19.27
C PRO A 416 -11.19 0.17 -18.19
N GLY A 417 -10.62 1.17 -17.51
CA GLY A 417 -9.63 0.99 -16.44
C GLY A 417 -10.14 0.15 -15.26
N LYS A 418 -9.23 -0.62 -14.66
CA LYS A 418 -9.47 -1.43 -13.47
C LYS A 418 -8.41 -1.19 -12.41
N LEU A 419 -8.81 -1.05 -11.15
CA LEU A 419 -7.94 -1.03 -9.98
C LEU A 419 -8.16 -2.31 -9.17
N ALA A 420 -7.13 -3.14 -9.04
CA ALA A 420 -7.18 -4.39 -8.29
C ALA A 420 -6.33 -4.31 -7.01
N VAL A 421 -6.78 -4.92 -5.92
CA VAL A 421 -6.01 -5.07 -4.68
C VAL A 421 -5.90 -6.55 -4.35
N SER A 422 -4.66 -7.08 -4.28
CA SER A 422 -4.40 -8.51 -4.18
C SER A 422 -3.62 -8.89 -2.92
N GLY A 423 -4.28 -9.60 -2.00
CA GLY A 423 -3.62 -10.18 -0.81
C GLY A 423 -2.96 -9.14 0.12
N THR A 424 -3.40 -7.89 0.03
CA THR A 424 -2.89 -6.74 0.79
C THR A 424 -4.01 -5.73 0.99
N SER A 425 -3.70 -4.60 1.62
CA SER A 425 -4.60 -3.46 1.76
C SER A 425 -4.07 -2.25 0.99
N GLU A 426 -4.96 -1.47 0.38
CA GLU A 426 -4.65 -0.19 -0.24
C GLU A 426 -5.78 0.79 0.07
N THR A 427 -5.45 2.02 0.48
CA THR A 427 -6.44 3.09 0.68
C THR A 427 -6.19 4.21 -0.31
N VAL A 428 -7.19 4.51 -1.14
CA VAL A 428 -7.17 5.67 -2.04
C VAL A 428 -7.91 6.86 -1.44
N GLY A 429 -7.71 8.07 -1.97
CA GLY A 429 -8.51 9.23 -1.56
C GLY A 429 -9.97 9.17 -2.07
N SER A 430 -10.65 10.31 -2.16
CA SER A 430 -12.01 10.37 -2.71
C SER A 430 -12.11 9.66 -4.06
N LEU A 431 -13.02 8.69 -4.19
CA LEU A 431 -13.11 7.80 -5.35
C LEU A 431 -14.21 8.25 -6.32
N SER A 432 -13.87 8.31 -7.60
CA SER A 432 -14.77 8.71 -8.69
C SER A 432 -14.60 7.85 -9.94
N GLY A 433 -15.57 7.92 -10.84
CA GLY A 433 -15.54 7.24 -12.15
C GLY A 433 -16.49 6.04 -12.26
N ASP A 434 -16.38 5.33 -13.38
CA ASP A 434 -17.28 4.27 -13.83
C ASP A 434 -16.55 2.95 -14.20
N GLY A 435 -15.26 2.84 -13.90
CA GLY A 435 -14.45 1.65 -14.15
C GLY A 435 -14.67 0.53 -13.14
N ALA A 436 -13.68 -0.36 -13.00
CA ALA A 436 -13.79 -1.54 -12.14
C ALA A 436 -12.82 -1.53 -10.95
N ILE A 437 -13.29 -1.97 -9.79
CA ILE A 437 -12.49 -2.33 -8.62
C ILE A 437 -12.52 -3.86 -8.46
N GLU A 438 -11.38 -4.49 -8.18
CA GLU A 438 -11.28 -5.96 -8.03
C GLU A 438 -10.50 -6.33 -6.76
N LEU A 439 -11.10 -7.16 -5.91
CA LEU A 439 -10.47 -7.69 -4.70
C LEU A 439 -10.01 -9.13 -4.97
N LEU A 440 -8.70 -9.33 -4.92
CA LEU A 440 -8.05 -10.61 -5.17
C LEU A 440 -7.42 -11.11 -3.88
N ALA A 441 -7.41 -12.44 -3.68
CA ALA A 441 -6.76 -13.08 -2.54
C ALA A 441 -7.13 -12.44 -1.18
N ASN A 442 -8.40 -12.07 -0.99
CA ASN A 442 -8.93 -11.40 0.21
C ASN A 442 -8.31 -10.01 0.48
N GLY A 443 -8.09 -9.22 -0.58
CA GLY A 443 -7.59 -7.85 -0.46
C GLY A 443 -8.55 -6.92 0.29
N THR A 444 -8.01 -5.84 0.87
CA THR A 444 -8.80 -4.76 1.49
C THR A 444 -8.65 -3.48 0.68
N PHE A 445 -9.76 -2.92 0.20
CA PHE A 445 -9.78 -1.64 -0.51
C PHE A 445 -10.41 -0.56 0.35
N GLY A 446 -9.59 0.41 0.75
CA GLY A 446 -9.97 1.58 1.51
C GLY A 446 -10.27 2.79 0.61
N ILE A 447 -11.22 3.60 1.04
CA ILE A 447 -11.58 4.89 0.42
C ILE A 447 -11.55 5.94 1.53
N HIS A 448 -10.54 6.80 1.54
CA HIS A 448 -10.43 7.93 2.45
C HIS A 448 -11.01 9.19 1.81
N THR A 449 -12.29 9.42 2.02
CA THR A 449 -13.01 10.49 1.33
C THR A 449 -12.85 11.83 2.07
N THR A 450 -12.09 12.74 1.46
CA THR A 450 -11.87 14.11 1.96
C THR A 450 -12.81 15.14 1.32
N ASP A 451 -13.27 14.84 0.11
CA ASP A 451 -14.22 15.63 -0.69
C ASP A 451 -15.33 14.72 -1.21
N ASP A 452 -16.56 15.24 -1.27
CA ASP A 452 -17.71 14.45 -1.74
C ASP A 452 -17.46 13.89 -3.15
N ALA A 453 -17.65 12.58 -3.30
CA ALA A 453 -17.35 11.89 -4.55
C ALA A 453 -18.33 10.76 -4.86
N ILE A 454 -18.48 10.48 -6.15
CA ILE A 454 -19.41 9.47 -6.67
C ILE A 454 -18.65 8.50 -7.55
N PHE A 455 -18.75 7.21 -7.21
CA PHE A 455 -18.28 6.10 -8.03
C PHE A 455 -19.49 5.28 -8.50
N SER A 456 -19.67 5.21 -9.82
CA SER A 456 -20.76 4.45 -10.47
C SER A 456 -20.27 3.14 -11.11
N GLY A 457 -18.99 2.82 -10.92
CA GLY A 457 -18.36 1.60 -11.42
C GLY A 457 -18.71 0.35 -10.60
N SER A 458 -18.08 -0.77 -10.95
CA SER A 458 -18.34 -2.07 -10.32
C SER A 458 -17.22 -2.50 -9.37
N PHE A 459 -17.56 -3.23 -8.30
CA PHE A 459 -16.62 -4.01 -7.50
C PHE A 459 -16.80 -5.51 -7.76
N SER A 460 -15.73 -6.29 -7.64
CA SER A 460 -15.75 -7.74 -7.83
C SER A 460 -14.74 -8.46 -6.93
N GLY A 461 -14.97 -9.74 -6.64
CA GLY A 461 -14.01 -10.62 -5.98
C GLY A 461 -14.33 -10.86 -4.50
N ALA A 462 -13.33 -11.26 -3.72
CA ALA A 462 -13.49 -11.55 -2.29
C ALA A 462 -12.56 -10.67 -1.46
N GLY A 463 -13.09 -10.09 -0.38
CA GLY A 463 -12.30 -9.17 0.46
C GLY A 463 -13.13 -8.19 1.28
N THR A 464 -12.50 -7.08 1.65
CA THR A 464 -13.14 -6.03 2.47
C THR A 464 -13.10 -4.69 1.74
N VAL A 465 -14.21 -3.95 1.78
CA VAL A 465 -14.26 -2.55 1.34
C VAL A 465 -14.42 -1.67 2.57
N VAL A 466 -13.59 -0.64 2.70
CA VAL A 466 -13.58 0.27 3.86
C VAL A 466 -13.79 1.70 3.39
N LYS A 467 -14.78 2.39 3.94
CA LYS A 467 -14.98 3.84 3.78
C LYS A 467 -14.52 4.55 5.04
N SER A 468 -13.58 5.48 4.91
CA SER A 468 -13.12 6.39 5.95
C SER A 468 -13.15 7.85 5.45
N GLY A 469 -12.67 8.80 6.26
CA GLY A 469 -12.75 10.24 5.94
C GLY A 469 -14.14 10.83 6.17
N THR A 470 -14.21 12.14 6.37
CA THR A 470 -15.42 12.82 6.89
C THR A 470 -16.45 13.15 5.81
N ALA A 471 -16.06 13.18 4.54
CA ALA A 471 -16.93 13.55 3.44
C ALA A 471 -17.82 12.38 2.98
N VAL A 472 -18.77 12.68 2.09
CA VAL A 472 -19.73 11.73 1.53
C VAL A 472 -19.08 10.96 0.38
N GLN A 473 -19.06 9.63 0.46
CA GLN A 473 -18.78 8.78 -0.70
C GLN A 473 -20.07 8.13 -1.16
N THR A 474 -20.45 8.35 -2.40
CA THR A 474 -21.56 7.63 -3.04
C THR A 474 -21.00 6.47 -3.86
N LEU A 475 -21.52 5.26 -3.62
CA LEU A 475 -21.31 4.08 -4.45
C LEU A 475 -22.66 3.71 -5.06
N SER A 476 -22.81 3.82 -6.38
CA SER A 476 -24.09 3.63 -7.08
C SER A 476 -24.10 2.44 -8.04
N GLY A 477 -22.96 1.78 -8.23
CA GLY A 477 -22.83 0.60 -9.09
C GLY A 477 -23.06 -0.73 -8.35
N THR A 478 -22.66 -1.83 -9.00
CA THR A 478 -22.72 -3.16 -8.40
C THR A 478 -21.50 -3.44 -7.55
N LEU A 479 -21.69 -3.84 -6.30
CA LEU A 479 -20.66 -4.33 -5.39
C LEU A 479 -20.75 -5.86 -5.32
N ALA A 480 -20.15 -6.55 -6.30
CA ALA A 480 -20.10 -8.01 -6.38
C ALA A 480 -18.94 -8.58 -5.53
N VAL A 481 -18.95 -8.29 -4.23
CA VAL A 481 -17.85 -8.60 -3.30
C VAL A 481 -18.31 -9.63 -2.27
N ASP A 482 -17.69 -10.81 -2.29
CA ASP A 482 -17.84 -11.82 -1.24
C ASP A 482 -17.08 -11.36 0.01
N GLY A 483 -17.77 -10.67 0.92
CA GLY A 483 -17.14 -10.20 2.15
C GLY A 483 -17.88 -9.08 2.88
N THR A 484 -17.10 -8.13 3.42
CA THR A 484 -17.58 -7.10 4.36
C THR A 484 -17.41 -5.70 3.81
N LEU A 485 -18.40 -4.85 4.04
CA LEU A 485 -18.34 -3.41 3.83
C LEU A 485 -18.28 -2.69 5.18
N ILE A 486 -17.25 -1.89 5.41
CA ILE A 486 -17.03 -1.18 6.67
C ILE A 486 -17.14 0.33 6.42
N VAL A 487 -17.90 1.02 7.26
CA VAL A 487 -17.96 2.49 7.28
C VAL A 487 -17.34 2.97 8.59
N GLU A 488 -16.08 3.38 8.53
CA GLU A 488 -15.31 3.84 9.69
C GLU A 488 -15.67 5.28 10.10
N ALA A 489 -15.89 6.16 9.12
CA ALA A 489 -16.19 7.57 9.35
C ALA A 489 -16.94 8.22 8.17
N GLY A 490 -17.58 9.36 8.47
CA GLY A 490 -18.30 10.16 7.49
C GLY A 490 -19.56 9.46 6.99
N VAL A 491 -19.96 9.75 5.75
CA VAL A 491 -21.18 9.17 5.16
C VAL A 491 -20.80 8.24 4.01
N LEU A 492 -21.29 7.01 4.05
CA LEU A 492 -21.37 6.15 2.88
C LEU A 492 -22.81 6.18 2.36
N ASP A 493 -22.98 6.68 1.14
CA ASP A 493 -24.24 6.71 0.43
C ASP A 493 -24.29 5.58 -0.60
N LEU A 494 -25.24 4.67 -0.45
CA LEU A 494 -25.43 3.53 -1.35
C LEU A 494 -26.55 3.75 -2.38
N ASP A 495 -26.95 4.99 -2.67
CA ASP A 495 -28.06 5.26 -3.57
C ASP A 495 -27.88 4.63 -4.97
N GLY A 496 -28.79 3.71 -5.30
CA GLY A 496 -28.78 2.94 -6.55
C GLY A 496 -27.91 1.68 -6.52
N ALA A 497 -27.20 1.38 -5.43
CA ALA A 497 -26.25 0.27 -5.38
C ALA A 497 -26.92 -1.10 -5.40
N VAL A 498 -26.20 -2.08 -5.96
CA VAL A 498 -26.53 -3.51 -5.88
C VAL A 498 -25.43 -4.21 -5.11
N LEU A 499 -25.73 -4.73 -3.92
CA LEU A 499 -24.80 -5.52 -3.12
C LEU A 499 -25.00 -7.01 -3.43
N ASP A 500 -24.00 -7.61 -4.07
CA ASP A 500 -24.02 -9.02 -4.46
C ASP A 500 -22.83 -9.74 -3.80
N GLY A 501 -23.10 -10.61 -2.82
CA GLY A 501 -22.06 -11.28 -2.03
C GLY A 501 -21.62 -10.57 -0.74
N ILE A 502 -21.97 -9.29 -0.53
CA ILE A 502 -21.71 -8.61 0.75
C ILE A 502 -22.58 -9.25 1.84
N THR A 503 -21.94 -9.92 2.79
CA THR A 503 -22.62 -10.63 3.89
C THR A 503 -22.70 -9.81 5.17
N ASN A 504 -21.86 -8.77 5.32
CA ASN A 504 -21.86 -7.92 6.49
C ASN A 504 -21.60 -6.45 6.14
N ILE A 505 -22.35 -5.55 6.77
CA ILE A 505 -22.07 -4.10 6.79
C ILE A 505 -21.79 -3.68 8.23
N VAL A 506 -20.61 -3.12 8.47
CA VAL A 506 -20.21 -2.59 9.79
C VAL A 506 -20.28 -1.06 9.75
N ILE A 507 -21.02 -0.46 10.68
CA ILE A 507 -21.17 0.99 10.82
C ILE A 507 -20.51 1.40 12.13
N CYS A 508 -19.32 2.01 12.03
CA CYS A 508 -18.51 2.41 13.17
C CYS A 508 -19.03 3.68 13.85
N ALA A 509 -18.46 3.99 15.02
CA ALA A 509 -18.77 5.22 15.74
C ALA A 509 -18.45 6.48 14.91
N GLY A 510 -19.42 7.37 14.72
CA GLY A 510 -19.23 8.60 13.94
C GLY A 510 -19.38 8.43 12.43
N ALA A 511 -19.75 7.24 11.97
CA ALA A 511 -20.13 6.97 10.59
C ALA A 511 -21.66 6.99 10.40
N GLU A 512 -22.10 7.24 9.17
CA GLU A 512 -23.49 7.08 8.74
C GLU A 512 -23.56 6.27 7.44
N LEU A 513 -24.48 5.30 7.40
CA LEU A 513 -24.90 4.65 6.16
C LEU A 513 -26.23 5.25 5.68
N THR A 514 -26.28 5.69 4.43
CA THR A 514 -27.47 6.27 3.78
C THR A 514 -27.70 5.71 2.37
N GLY A 515 -28.71 6.22 1.68
CA GLY A 515 -29.04 5.83 0.31
C GLY A 515 -29.98 4.62 0.19
N THR A 516 -30.24 4.20 -1.03
CA THR A 516 -31.12 3.06 -1.36
C THR A 516 -30.38 1.96 -2.12
N ALA A 517 -30.39 0.73 -1.60
CA ALA A 517 -29.67 -0.39 -2.23
C ALA A 517 -30.43 -1.72 -2.16
N THR A 518 -30.14 -2.62 -3.10
CA THR A 518 -30.61 -4.01 -3.08
C THR A 518 -29.51 -4.95 -2.62
N VAL A 519 -29.84 -6.00 -1.86
CA VAL A 519 -28.89 -7.02 -1.39
C VAL A 519 -29.38 -8.40 -1.83
N SER A 520 -28.55 -9.15 -2.57
CA SER A 520 -28.97 -10.39 -3.24
C SER A 520 -29.14 -11.60 -2.31
N GLY A 521 -28.51 -11.59 -1.14
CA GLY A 521 -28.48 -12.70 -0.20
C GLY A 521 -28.85 -12.33 1.23
N ASP A 522 -28.36 -13.13 2.17
CA ASP A 522 -28.45 -12.86 3.61
C ASP A 522 -27.52 -11.70 3.98
N LEU A 523 -27.92 -10.90 4.96
CA LEU A 523 -27.18 -9.72 5.38
C LEU A 523 -27.15 -9.59 6.91
N THR A 524 -25.94 -9.42 7.45
CA THR A 524 -25.73 -8.84 8.78
C THR A 524 -25.47 -7.34 8.66
N VAL A 525 -26.06 -6.55 9.55
CA VAL A 525 -25.68 -5.15 9.77
C VAL A 525 -25.25 -4.98 11.22
N THR A 526 -23.97 -4.72 11.43
CA THR A 526 -23.35 -4.51 12.74
C THR A 526 -23.23 -3.02 13.04
N PHE A 527 -23.87 -2.57 14.11
CA PHE A 527 -23.82 -1.20 14.60
C PHE A 527 -22.87 -1.09 15.79
N GLU A 528 -21.75 -0.39 15.61
CA GLU A 528 -20.94 0.02 16.75
C GLU A 528 -21.60 1.21 17.47
N THR A 529 -21.22 1.43 18.73
CA THR A 529 -21.82 2.50 19.54
C THR A 529 -21.52 3.86 18.92
N GLY A 530 -22.55 4.54 18.42
CA GLY A 530 -22.42 5.85 17.76
C GLY A 530 -22.47 5.81 16.23
N GLY A 531 -22.64 4.64 15.62
CA GLY A 531 -22.96 4.51 14.20
C GLY A 531 -24.40 4.90 13.88
N CYS A 532 -24.59 5.67 12.81
CA CYS A 532 -25.87 6.23 12.38
C CYS A 532 -26.39 5.55 11.10
N TYR A 533 -27.71 5.56 10.92
CA TYR A 533 -28.34 4.92 9.77
C TYR A 533 -29.60 5.65 9.30
N SER A 534 -29.63 5.95 8.00
CA SER A 534 -30.78 6.49 7.28
C SER A 534 -31.08 5.75 5.97
N ALA A 535 -30.35 4.68 5.67
CA ALA A 535 -30.48 3.93 4.42
C ALA A 535 -31.79 3.15 4.28
N SER A 536 -32.06 2.73 3.04
CA SER A 536 -33.11 1.78 2.67
C SER A 536 -32.50 0.57 1.99
N LEU A 537 -32.43 -0.56 2.70
CA LEU A 537 -31.83 -1.79 2.18
C LEU A 537 -32.91 -2.84 1.86
N ALA A 538 -32.99 -3.24 0.59
CA ALA A 538 -33.85 -4.32 0.14
C ALA A 538 -33.11 -5.65 0.15
N VAL A 539 -33.19 -6.37 1.28
CA VAL A 539 -32.50 -7.64 1.50
C VAL A 539 -33.35 -8.79 0.97
N ALA A 540 -32.82 -9.56 0.01
CA ALA A 540 -33.54 -10.71 -0.54
C ALA A 540 -33.56 -11.91 0.42
N GLY A 541 -32.55 -12.04 1.29
CA GLY A 541 -32.41 -13.13 2.25
C GLY A 541 -32.83 -12.78 3.68
N ALA A 542 -32.23 -13.47 4.63
CA ALA A 542 -32.37 -13.21 6.06
C ALA A 542 -31.61 -11.94 6.47
N LEU A 543 -32.21 -11.14 7.36
CA LEU A 543 -31.57 -9.99 7.98
C LEU A 543 -31.19 -10.33 9.43
N THR A 544 -29.94 -10.03 9.78
CA THR A 544 -29.44 -9.99 11.15
C THR A 544 -28.99 -8.58 11.51
N VAL A 545 -29.41 -8.06 12.66
CA VAL A 545 -28.94 -6.77 13.19
C VAL A 545 -28.23 -6.98 14.51
N GLU A 546 -27.00 -6.49 14.60
CA GLU A 546 -26.16 -6.55 15.80
C GLU A 546 -25.88 -5.15 16.33
N GLY A 547 -25.86 -4.98 17.65
CA GLY A 547 -25.59 -3.70 18.28
C GLY A 547 -26.80 -2.76 18.39
N ALA A 548 -26.54 -1.55 18.88
CA ALA A 548 -27.59 -0.56 19.14
C ALA A 548 -27.81 0.33 17.91
N VAL A 549 -29.02 0.26 17.33
CA VAL A 549 -29.37 1.03 16.14
C VAL A 549 -29.63 2.50 16.50
N THR A 550 -28.97 3.43 15.81
CA THR A 550 -29.26 4.87 15.88
C THR A 550 -29.72 5.36 14.53
N LEU A 551 -30.97 5.84 14.46
CA LEU A 551 -31.58 6.29 13.23
C LEU A 551 -31.39 7.80 13.04
N THR A 552 -31.08 8.17 11.81
CA THR A 552 -31.08 9.53 11.30
C THR A 552 -32.17 9.67 10.23
N VAL A 553 -32.26 10.84 9.62
CA VAL A 553 -33.08 11.07 8.42
C VAL A 553 -32.17 11.65 7.33
N PRO A 554 -32.40 11.30 6.06
CA PRO A 554 -31.64 11.91 4.97
C PRO A 554 -31.72 13.44 5.01
N GLN A 555 -30.67 14.11 4.55
CA GLN A 555 -30.66 15.56 4.47
C GLN A 555 -31.76 16.06 3.52
N GLY A 556 -32.49 17.10 3.92
CA GLY A 556 -33.52 17.71 3.08
C GLY A 556 -34.87 16.97 3.04
N VAL A 557 -35.12 16.01 3.95
CA VAL A 557 -36.43 15.35 4.04
C VAL A 557 -37.60 16.31 4.26
N VAL A 558 -38.74 15.97 3.65
CA VAL A 558 -40.02 16.64 3.88
C VAL A 558 -40.84 15.84 4.90
N TYR A 559 -41.49 16.55 5.82
CA TYR A 559 -42.35 15.94 6.83
C TYR A 559 -43.85 16.03 6.44
N PRO A 560 -44.67 15.02 6.76
CA PRO A 560 -44.33 13.76 7.44
C PRO A 560 -43.41 12.85 6.59
N TYR A 561 -42.44 12.23 7.25
CA TYR A 561 -41.45 11.35 6.64
C TYR A 561 -41.85 9.88 6.81
N TYR A 562 -41.76 9.09 5.74
CA TYR A 562 -42.06 7.65 5.73
C TYR A 562 -40.92 6.90 5.02
N GLY A 563 -39.91 6.49 5.79
CA GLY A 563 -38.75 5.77 5.28
C GLY A 563 -38.84 4.27 5.52
N THR A 564 -38.60 3.47 4.49
CA THR A 564 -38.30 2.04 4.66
C THR A 564 -36.85 1.92 5.09
N LEU A 565 -36.59 1.28 6.23
CA LEU A 565 -35.24 0.98 6.69
C LEU A 565 -34.75 -0.30 5.99
N PHE A 566 -35.53 -1.37 6.15
CA PHE A 566 -35.22 -2.67 5.57
C PHE A 566 -36.47 -3.30 4.97
N THR A 567 -36.28 -4.05 3.88
CA THR A 567 -37.14 -5.21 3.55
C THR A 567 -36.29 -6.47 3.62
N PHE A 568 -36.89 -7.60 4.00
CA PHE A 568 -36.18 -8.86 4.22
C PHE A 568 -37.13 -10.06 4.03
N ALA A 569 -36.58 -11.23 3.69
CA ALA A 569 -37.35 -12.47 3.62
C ALA A 569 -37.64 -13.04 5.02
N SER A 570 -36.71 -12.87 5.96
CA SER A 570 -36.91 -13.22 7.36
C SER A 570 -36.00 -12.40 8.28
N ALA A 571 -36.40 -12.24 9.54
CA ALA A 571 -35.59 -11.66 10.59
C ALA A 571 -35.92 -12.38 11.91
N ASP A 572 -34.89 -12.70 12.69
CA ASP A 572 -35.07 -13.38 13.97
C ASP A 572 -35.69 -12.45 15.04
N ALA A 573 -35.99 -13.00 16.22
CA ALA A 573 -36.59 -12.22 17.29
C ALA A 573 -35.66 -11.12 17.84
N ALA A 574 -34.35 -11.40 17.89
CA ALA A 574 -33.36 -10.46 18.39
C ALA A 574 -33.23 -9.24 17.46
N THR A 575 -33.12 -9.47 16.15
CA THR A 575 -33.07 -8.46 15.10
C THR A 575 -34.31 -7.58 15.12
N ARG A 576 -35.51 -8.18 15.19
CA ARG A 576 -36.76 -7.41 15.27
C ARG A 576 -36.82 -6.54 16.53
N GLN A 577 -36.35 -7.06 17.66
CA GLN A 577 -36.31 -6.31 18.92
C GLN A 577 -35.28 -5.17 18.88
N ALA A 578 -34.11 -5.40 18.27
CA ALA A 578 -33.08 -4.38 18.08
C ALA A 578 -33.61 -3.20 17.25
N LEU A 579 -34.30 -3.48 16.14
CA LEU A 579 -34.93 -2.47 15.29
C LEU A 579 -36.05 -1.70 16.01
N LEU A 580 -36.91 -2.39 16.79
CA LEU A 580 -37.95 -1.73 17.61
C LEU A 580 -37.36 -0.81 18.69
N ASN A 581 -36.21 -1.18 19.23
CA ASN A 581 -35.49 -0.42 20.27
C ASN A 581 -34.57 0.67 19.69
N ALA A 582 -34.55 0.86 18.37
CA ALA A 582 -33.69 1.83 17.73
C ALA A 582 -33.87 3.23 18.32
N THR A 583 -32.76 3.91 18.57
CA THR A 583 -32.74 5.31 18.95
C THR A 583 -33.28 6.13 17.77
N LYS A 584 -34.37 6.86 18.01
CA LYS A 584 -35.07 7.64 16.97
C LYS A 584 -34.34 8.95 16.67
N PRO A 585 -34.52 9.53 15.47
CA PRO A 585 -33.87 10.79 15.12
C PRO A 585 -34.28 11.92 16.06
N SER A 586 -33.31 12.66 16.59
CA SER A 586 -33.54 13.87 17.39
C SER A 586 -34.01 15.06 16.55
N SER A 587 -33.83 14.98 15.23
CA SER A 587 -34.16 16.02 14.24
C SER A 587 -35.67 16.13 13.92
N ALA A 588 -36.53 15.34 14.56
CA ALA A 588 -37.97 15.43 14.37
C ALA A 588 -38.49 16.82 14.78
N PRO A 589 -39.32 17.50 13.94
CA PRO A 589 -39.84 18.81 14.28
C PRO A 589 -40.72 18.80 15.55
N VAL A 590 -40.81 19.94 16.23
CA VAL A 590 -41.72 20.10 17.37
C VAL A 590 -43.15 19.78 16.93
N GLY A 591 -43.84 18.93 17.71
CA GLY A 591 -45.18 18.47 17.38
C GLY A 591 -45.24 17.24 16.47
N TYR A 592 -44.10 16.63 16.14
CA TYR A 592 -44.01 15.33 15.44
C TYR A 592 -43.59 14.21 16.40
N ALA A 593 -43.99 12.99 16.08
CA ALA A 593 -43.56 11.77 16.77
C ALA A 593 -42.85 10.84 15.79
N ALA A 594 -41.73 10.26 16.21
CA ALA A 594 -41.00 9.23 15.48
C ALA A 594 -41.42 7.83 15.97
N LEU A 595 -41.77 6.95 15.04
CA LEU A 595 -42.19 5.57 15.28
C LEU A 595 -41.42 4.62 14.36
N VAL A 596 -40.88 3.55 14.93
CA VAL A 596 -40.36 2.42 14.17
C VAL A 596 -41.40 1.30 14.19
N ARG A 597 -41.75 0.78 13.03
CA ARG A 597 -42.62 -0.39 12.86
C ARG A 597 -41.80 -1.51 12.23
N VAL A 598 -41.88 -2.69 12.85
CA VAL A 598 -41.25 -3.91 12.35
C VAL A 598 -42.34 -4.94 12.10
N THR A 599 -42.28 -5.61 10.96
CA THR A 599 -43.17 -6.71 10.56
C THR A 599 -42.33 -7.93 10.19
N ASP A 600 -42.96 -8.99 9.66
CA ASP A 600 -42.24 -10.18 9.20
C ASP A 600 -41.45 -9.96 7.90
N THR A 601 -41.69 -8.86 7.17
CA THR A 601 -41.06 -8.59 5.86
C THR A 601 -40.41 -7.22 5.73
N TYR A 602 -40.63 -6.31 6.68
CA TYR A 602 -40.04 -4.97 6.61
C TYR A 602 -39.91 -4.28 7.97
N ALA A 603 -39.00 -3.31 8.02
CA ALA A 603 -38.90 -2.28 9.06
C ALA A 603 -39.02 -0.87 8.46
N LYS A 604 -39.81 0.01 9.09
CA LYS A 604 -40.07 1.38 8.62
C LYS A 604 -39.94 2.39 9.75
N LEU A 605 -39.34 3.54 9.46
CA LEU A 605 -39.37 4.74 10.29
C LEU A 605 -40.47 5.67 9.75
N THR A 606 -41.31 6.15 10.65
CA THR A 606 -42.26 7.22 10.33
C THR A 606 -42.10 8.38 11.29
N ILE A 607 -42.08 9.59 10.76
CA ILE A 607 -42.09 10.83 11.54
C ILE A 607 -43.29 11.65 11.06
N ALA A 608 -44.32 11.74 11.90
CA ALA A 608 -45.59 12.38 11.55
C ALA A 608 -46.12 13.25 12.70
N PRO A 609 -47.03 14.21 12.44
CA PRO A 609 -47.61 15.05 13.49
C PRO A 609 -48.25 14.21 14.61
N VAL A 610 -48.09 14.65 15.86
CA VAL A 610 -48.73 14.03 17.02
C VAL A 610 -50.25 14.05 16.85
N GLY A 611 -50.90 12.91 17.08
CA GLY A 611 -52.35 12.75 16.91
C GLY A 611 -52.79 12.30 15.50
N SER A 612 -51.85 12.07 14.57
CA SER A 612 -52.15 11.49 13.26
C SER A 612 -52.74 10.09 13.41
N VAL A 613 -53.88 9.82 12.77
CA VAL A 613 -54.44 8.46 12.64
C VAL A 613 -53.68 7.74 11.54
N MET A 614 -52.78 6.83 11.91
CA MET A 614 -52.16 5.91 10.97
C MET A 614 -53.16 4.82 10.57
N THR A 615 -53.61 4.84 9.33
CA THR A 615 -54.40 3.74 8.78
C THR A 615 -53.44 2.60 8.45
N LEU A 616 -53.46 1.56 9.28
CA LEU A 616 -52.66 0.36 9.12
C LEU A 616 -53.24 -0.44 7.95
N ARG A 617 -52.62 -0.35 6.77
CA ARG A 617 -52.74 -1.38 5.73
C ARG A 617 -51.46 -2.19 5.70
#